data_AF-W0UAT6-F1
#
_entry.id   AF-W0UAT6-F1
#
_cell.length_a   1.000
_cell.length_b   1.000
_cell.length_c   1.000
_cell.angle_alpha   90.00
_cell.angle_beta   90.00
_cell.angle_gamma   90.00
#
_symmetry.space_group_name_H-M   'P 1'
#
loop_
_entity.id
_entity.type
_entity.pdbx_description
1 polymer ?
#
loop_
_entity_poly.entity_id
_entity_poly.type
_entity_poly.pdbx_seq_one_letter_code
_entity_poly.pdbx_strand_id
1 'polypeptide(L)'
;AMDQLKHDVQRKTVTPIVAPENLAKLEGLIRQRTQNALDALPVGETFNWVERVSINLTAQMLATLFGFPFEDRTKLTHWSDVTTCELGTCGVETEEQRIKEIQECGAYMTKLFNERANSDPQPDLLSMLAHSENTRNMSPEEFMGNMVLLIVGGNDTTRNSMSGGLLALNENPEEYRKLCADPTLIPSMVSEIIRWQTPLAHMRRTALEDFELGGKQIKKGDKVVMWYVS
;
A
#
# COMPACT_ATOMS: atom_id res chain seq x y z
N ALA A 1 -4.05 -14.78 3.93
CA ALA A 1 -4.02 -14.30 5.33
C ALA A 1 -3.43 -15.40 6.19
N MET A 2 -2.61 -15.04 7.18
CA MET A 2 -1.98 -15.99 8.10
C MET A 2 -2.62 -15.83 9.49
N ASP A 3 -2.85 -16.94 10.18
CA ASP A 3 -3.27 -16.95 11.58
C ASP A 3 -2.04 -16.98 12.52
N GLN A 4 -2.26 -16.81 13.82
CA GLN A 4 -1.22 -16.98 14.83
C GLN A 4 -0.75 -18.44 14.91
N LEU A 5 0.52 -18.72 15.22
CA LEU A 5 1.60 -17.78 15.58
C LEU A 5 2.39 -17.23 14.38
N LYS A 6 2.22 -17.80 13.19
CA LYS A 6 3.03 -17.45 12.00
C LYS A 6 2.89 -15.97 11.62
N HIS A 7 1.67 -15.43 11.71
CA HIS A 7 1.41 -14.00 11.50
C HIS A 7 2.32 -13.09 12.35
N ASP A 8 2.43 -13.36 13.65
CA ASP A 8 3.13 -12.48 14.59
C ASP A 8 4.63 -12.46 14.30
N VAL A 9 5.20 -13.61 13.96
CA VAL A 9 6.61 -13.77 13.62
C VAL A 9 6.97 -12.97 12.36
N GLN A 10 6.16 -13.07 11.30
CA GLN A 10 6.43 -12.33 10.07
C GLN A 10 6.19 -10.84 10.23
N ARG A 11 5.09 -10.46 10.90
CA ARG A 11 4.81 -9.05 11.19
C ARG A 11 5.95 -8.40 11.95
N LYS A 12 6.51 -9.09 12.95
CA LYS A 12 7.66 -8.59 13.72
C LYS A 12 8.89 -8.30 12.85
N THR A 13 9.10 -9.06 11.78
CA THR A 13 10.23 -8.86 10.86
C THR A 13 10.15 -7.52 10.12
N VAL A 14 8.96 -7.12 9.68
CA VAL A 14 8.76 -5.91 8.86
C VAL A 14 8.32 -4.68 9.66
N THR A 15 7.83 -4.85 10.89
CA THR A 15 7.39 -3.75 11.77
C THR A 15 8.43 -2.62 11.94
N PRO A 16 9.75 -2.90 12.02
CA PRO A 16 10.74 -1.83 12.18
C PRO A 16 10.69 -0.75 11.09
N ILE A 17 10.21 -1.05 9.87
CA ILE A 17 10.13 -0.05 8.78
C ILE A 17 9.25 1.15 9.14
N VAL A 18 8.24 0.95 9.99
CA VAL A 18 7.32 2.00 10.48
C VAL A 18 7.59 2.40 11.93
N ALA A 19 8.74 2.04 12.49
CA ALA A 19 9.15 2.49 13.81
C ALA A 19 9.34 4.01 13.83
N PRO A 20 9.08 4.70 14.96
CA PRO A 20 9.16 6.17 15.05
C PRO A 20 10.47 6.76 14.50
N GLU A 21 11.60 6.12 14.80
CA GLU A 21 12.92 6.54 14.31
C GLU A 21 13.05 6.48 12.78
N ASN A 22 12.46 5.47 12.15
CA ASN A 22 12.49 5.33 10.70
C ASN A 22 11.50 6.28 10.03
N LEU A 23 10.33 6.50 10.63
CA LEU A 23 9.38 7.51 10.15
C LEU A 23 9.98 8.93 10.19
N ALA A 24 10.70 9.27 11.27
CA ALA A 24 11.40 10.56 11.39
C ALA A 24 12.46 10.74 10.28
N LYS A 25 13.18 9.68 9.90
CA LYS A 25 14.14 9.71 8.78
C LYS A 25 13.47 9.88 7.42
N LEU A 26 12.25 9.34 7.26
CA LEU A 26 11.48 9.45 6.03
C LEU A 26 10.81 10.82 5.86
N GLU A 27 10.53 11.54 6.96
CA GLU A 27 9.79 12.81 6.92
C GLU A 27 10.43 13.83 5.96
N GLY A 28 11.75 14.04 6.06
CA GLY A 28 12.46 14.98 5.20
C GLY A 28 12.36 14.63 3.71
N LEU A 29 12.47 13.33 3.39
CA LEU A 29 12.34 12.84 2.02
C LEU A 29 10.92 12.97 1.48
N ILE A 30 9.91 12.63 2.29
CA ILE A 30 8.49 12.80 1.93
C ILE A 30 8.22 14.28 1.63
N ARG A 31 8.63 15.17 2.53
CA ARG A 31 8.46 16.62 2.39
C ARG A 31 9.07 17.14 1.10
N GLN A 32 10.32 16.77 0.82
CA GLN A 32 11.02 17.16 -0.41
C GLN A 32 10.28 16.69 -1.67
N ARG A 33 9.86 15.42 -1.70
CA ARG A 33 9.15 14.86 -2.87
C ARG A 33 7.78 15.50 -3.07
N THR A 34 7.05 15.76 -1.99
CA THR A 34 5.77 16.47 -2.04
C THR A 34 5.94 17.87 -2.59
N GLN A 35 6.94 18.63 -2.12
CA GLN A 35 7.25 19.96 -2.66
C GLN A 35 7.54 19.89 -4.16
N ASN A 36 8.47 19.03 -4.58
CA ASN A 36 8.82 18.87 -6.00
C ASN A 36 7.61 18.48 -6.87
N ALA A 37 6.75 17.58 -6.38
CA ALA A 37 5.57 17.14 -7.12
C ALA A 37 4.53 18.26 -7.27
N LEU A 38 4.31 19.05 -6.22
CA LEU A 38 3.35 20.17 -6.24
C LEU A 38 3.88 21.37 -7.03
N ASP A 39 5.17 21.69 -6.92
CA ASP A 39 5.83 22.79 -7.65
C ASP A 39 5.85 22.55 -9.18
N ALA A 40 5.77 21.30 -9.62
CA ALA A 40 5.72 20.92 -11.03
C ALA A 40 4.31 20.94 -11.65
N LEU A 41 3.26 21.23 -10.87
CA LEU A 41 1.89 21.27 -11.37
C LEU A 41 1.60 22.56 -12.14
N PRO A 42 0.85 22.50 -13.26
CA PRO A 42 0.49 23.70 -13.99
C PRO A 42 -0.55 24.51 -13.21
N VAL A 43 -0.49 25.84 -13.32
CA VAL A 43 -1.45 26.77 -12.69
C VAL A 43 -2.41 27.29 -13.75
N GLY A 44 -3.71 27.14 -13.51
CA GLY A 44 -4.75 27.57 -14.45
C GLY A 44 -5.05 26.59 -15.58
N GLU A 45 -4.44 25.39 -15.54
CA GLU A 45 -4.70 24.32 -16.50
C GLU A 45 -5.28 23.08 -15.80
N THR A 46 -6.18 22.38 -16.49
CA THR A 46 -6.72 21.11 -16.01
C THR A 46 -5.68 20.00 -16.16
N PHE A 47 -5.50 19.21 -15.11
CA PHE A 47 -4.64 18.02 -15.14
C PHE A 47 -5.25 16.89 -14.30
N ASN A 48 -4.73 15.68 -14.49
CA ASN A 48 -5.11 14.52 -13.70
C ASN A 48 -4.32 14.45 -12.39
N TRP A 49 -4.98 14.76 -11.26
CA TRP A 49 -4.37 14.70 -9.92
C TRP A 49 -3.90 13.30 -9.54
N VAL A 50 -4.68 12.27 -9.91
CA VAL A 50 -4.37 10.88 -9.57
C VAL A 50 -3.03 10.48 -10.17
N GLU A 51 -2.79 10.83 -11.44
CA GLU A 51 -1.54 10.52 -12.15
C GLU A 51 -0.37 11.36 -11.62
N ARG A 52 -0.53 12.68 -11.56
CA ARG A 52 0.58 13.60 -11.27
C ARG A 52 0.98 13.64 -9.80
N VAL A 53 0.04 13.39 -8.89
CA VAL A 53 0.27 13.50 -7.44
C VAL A 53 0.11 12.15 -6.75
N SER A 54 -1.09 11.57 -6.77
CA SER A 54 -1.39 10.40 -5.94
C SER A 54 -0.51 9.19 -6.30
N ILE A 55 -0.50 8.77 -7.58
CA ILE A 55 0.34 7.67 -8.09
C ILE A 55 1.82 8.03 -7.97
N ASN A 56 2.20 9.24 -8.37
CA ASN A 56 3.59 9.67 -8.39
C ASN A 56 4.24 9.58 -7.00
N LEU A 57 3.64 10.22 -5.99
CA LEU A 57 4.20 10.25 -4.63
C LEU A 57 4.19 8.87 -3.97
N THR A 58 3.13 8.09 -4.16
CA THR A 58 3.02 6.75 -3.57
C THR A 58 3.99 5.75 -4.22
N ALA A 59 4.19 5.81 -5.53
CA ALA A 59 5.20 5.00 -6.23
C ALA A 59 6.62 5.28 -5.74
N GLN A 60 6.96 6.58 -5.55
CA GLN A 60 8.27 6.97 -5.01
C GLN A 60 8.49 6.44 -3.59
N MET A 61 7.45 6.50 -2.75
CA MET A 61 7.51 5.97 -1.39
C MET A 61 7.61 4.45 -1.37
N LEU A 62 6.83 3.74 -2.17
CA LEU A 62 6.90 2.29 -2.27
C LEU A 62 8.29 1.83 -2.71
N ALA A 63 8.87 2.49 -3.73
CA ALA A 63 10.23 2.19 -4.16
C ALA A 63 11.27 2.40 -3.05
N THR A 64 11.09 3.43 -2.22
CA THR A 64 11.99 3.70 -1.08
C THR A 64 11.86 2.63 0.00
N LEU A 65 10.63 2.27 0.37
CA LEU A 65 10.38 1.25 1.39
C LEU A 65 10.89 -0.13 0.99
N PHE A 66 10.83 -0.47 -0.31
CA PHE A 66 11.34 -1.74 -0.82
C PHE A 66 12.84 -1.73 -1.13
N GLY A 67 13.50 -0.57 -1.16
CA GLY A 67 14.83 -0.46 -1.73
C GLY A 67 14.84 -0.82 -3.23
N PHE A 68 13.73 -0.54 -3.92
CA PHE A 68 13.53 -0.82 -5.33
C PHE A 68 14.25 0.22 -6.20
N PRO A 69 14.83 -0.17 -7.36
CA PRO A 69 15.47 0.79 -8.26
C PRO A 69 14.52 1.92 -8.64
N PHE A 70 14.91 3.16 -8.34
CA PHE A 70 14.00 4.31 -8.46
C PHE A 70 13.50 4.53 -9.90
N GLU A 71 14.32 4.26 -10.89
CA GLU A 71 13.95 4.38 -12.32
C GLU A 71 12.89 3.37 -12.74
N ASP A 72 12.83 2.22 -12.07
CA ASP A 72 11.88 1.15 -12.37
C ASP A 72 10.58 1.26 -11.54
N ARG A 73 10.44 2.27 -10.67
CA ARG A 73 9.34 2.38 -9.68
C ARG A 73 7.93 2.23 -10.25
N THR A 74 7.71 2.60 -11.51
CA THR A 74 6.41 2.46 -12.18
C THR A 74 5.98 1.00 -12.38
N LYS A 75 6.93 0.05 -12.37
CA LYS A 75 6.63 -1.39 -12.35
C LYS A 75 5.87 -1.78 -11.08
N LEU A 76 6.18 -1.18 -9.93
CA LEU A 76 5.49 -1.46 -8.68
C LEU A 76 4.02 -1.05 -8.73
N THR A 77 3.71 0.12 -9.30
CA THR A 77 2.32 0.57 -9.48
C THR A 77 1.59 -0.30 -10.48
N HIS A 78 2.24 -0.67 -11.59
CA HIS A 78 1.68 -1.59 -12.57
C HIS A 78 1.34 -2.95 -11.95
N TRP A 79 2.28 -3.58 -11.24
CA TRP A 79 2.03 -4.87 -10.58
C TRP A 79 0.98 -4.77 -9.47
N SER A 80 0.89 -3.64 -8.77
CA SER A 80 -0.20 -3.36 -7.82
C SER A 80 -1.55 -3.39 -8.54
N ASP A 81 -1.67 -2.66 -9.65
CA ASP A 81 -2.91 -2.53 -10.41
C ASP A 81 -3.30 -3.87 -11.04
N VAL A 82 -2.38 -4.58 -11.69
CA VAL A 82 -2.60 -5.90 -12.29
C VAL A 82 -3.07 -6.94 -11.27
N THR A 83 -2.68 -6.81 -10.00
CA THR A 83 -3.13 -7.72 -8.94
C THR A 83 -4.60 -7.49 -8.58
N THR A 84 -5.07 -6.24 -8.57
CA THR A 84 -6.37 -5.87 -7.99
C THR A 84 -7.43 -5.51 -9.02
N CYS A 85 -7.04 -5.21 -10.26
CA CYS A 85 -7.95 -4.77 -11.31
C CYS A 85 -8.84 -5.91 -11.86
N GLU A 86 -10.01 -5.52 -12.37
CA GLU A 86 -10.81 -6.35 -13.26
C GLU A 86 -10.12 -6.47 -14.63
N LEU A 87 -10.27 -7.62 -15.30
CA LEU A 87 -9.73 -7.80 -16.65
C LEU A 87 -10.32 -6.76 -17.61
N GLY A 88 -9.47 -6.20 -18.47
CA GLY A 88 -9.80 -5.13 -19.42
C GLY A 88 -9.71 -3.71 -18.85
N THR A 89 -9.41 -3.52 -17.56
CA THR A 89 -9.37 -2.18 -16.93
C THR A 89 -7.97 -1.62 -16.69
N CYS A 90 -6.94 -2.46 -16.84
CA CYS A 90 -5.55 -2.19 -16.46
C CYS A 90 -4.54 -2.65 -17.52
N GLY A 91 -4.97 -2.81 -18.78
CA GLY A 91 -4.12 -3.32 -19.87
C GLY A 91 -3.88 -4.84 -19.85
N VAL A 92 -4.56 -5.57 -18.96
CA VAL A 92 -4.55 -7.04 -18.88
C VAL A 92 -5.94 -7.54 -19.26
N GLU A 93 -6.04 -8.25 -20.37
CA GLU A 93 -7.30 -8.74 -20.95
C GLU A 93 -7.63 -10.17 -20.54
N THR A 94 -6.60 -10.98 -20.24
CA THR A 94 -6.77 -12.40 -19.92
C THR A 94 -6.06 -12.78 -18.62
N GLU A 95 -6.54 -13.86 -18.00
CA GLU A 95 -5.88 -14.40 -16.80
C GLU A 95 -4.48 -14.91 -17.10
N GLU A 96 -4.23 -15.41 -18.32
CA GLU A 96 -2.88 -15.82 -18.75
C GLU A 96 -1.91 -14.63 -18.78
N GLN A 97 -2.37 -13.48 -19.29
CA GLN A 97 -1.59 -12.24 -19.23
C GLN A 97 -1.32 -11.80 -17.79
N ARG A 98 -2.34 -11.85 -16.91
CA ARG A 98 -2.19 -11.54 -15.48
C ARG A 98 -1.14 -12.43 -14.82
N ILE A 99 -1.19 -13.73 -15.08
CA ILE A 99 -0.23 -14.70 -14.55
C ILE A 99 1.19 -14.37 -15.01
N LYS A 100 1.37 -14.03 -16.29
CA LYS A 100 2.67 -13.64 -16.84
C LYS A 100 3.24 -12.39 -16.15
N GLU A 101 2.42 -11.36 -15.96
CA GLU A 101 2.81 -10.14 -15.24
C GLU A 101 3.22 -10.41 -13.80
N ILE A 102 2.46 -11.28 -13.09
CA ILE A 102 2.78 -11.69 -11.72
C ILE A 102 4.09 -12.51 -11.68
N GLN A 103 4.35 -13.35 -12.68
CA GLN A 103 5.62 -14.08 -12.80
C GLN A 103 6.80 -13.14 -13.05
N GLU A 104 6.63 -12.12 -13.88
CA GLU A 104 7.65 -11.09 -14.13
C GLU A 104 7.97 -10.28 -12.86
N CYS A 105 6.92 -9.85 -12.14
CA CYS A 105 7.06 -9.28 -10.80
C CYS A 105 7.87 -10.20 -9.88
N GLY A 106 7.49 -11.47 -9.86
CA GLY A 106 8.12 -12.45 -9.00
C GLY A 106 9.59 -12.69 -9.29
N ALA A 107 9.96 -12.79 -10.56
CA ALA A 107 11.34 -12.93 -10.99
C ALA A 107 12.18 -11.70 -10.60
N TYR A 108 11.63 -10.49 -10.77
CA TYR A 108 12.30 -9.25 -10.40
C TYR A 108 12.51 -9.17 -8.88
N MET A 109 11.46 -9.42 -8.09
CA MET A 109 11.54 -9.34 -6.63
C MET A 109 12.48 -10.40 -6.06
N THR A 110 12.52 -11.60 -6.66
CA THR A 110 13.46 -12.67 -6.28
C THR A 110 14.91 -12.24 -6.54
N LYS A 111 15.16 -11.61 -7.69
CA LYS A 111 16.48 -11.07 -8.01
C LYS A 111 16.92 -10.05 -6.94
N LEU A 112 16.08 -9.05 -6.66
CA LEU A 112 16.40 -8.03 -5.66
C LEU A 112 16.59 -8.62 -4.26
N PHE A 113 15.74 -9.58 -3.88
CA PHE A 113 15.86 -10.27 -2.59
C PHE A 113 17.21 -10.99 -2.45
N ASN A 114 17.65 -11.70 -3.49
CA ASN A 114 18.95 -12.37 -3.51
C ASN A 114 20.11 -11.37 -3.48
N GLU A 115 20.00 -10.23 -4.17
CA GLU A 115 20.99 -9.15 -4.07
C GLU A 115 21.08 -8.61 -2.63
N ARG A 116 19.94 -8.43 -1.95
CA ARG A 116 19.92 -8.01 -0.54
C ARG A 116 20.48 -9.06 0.39
N ALA A 117 20.21 -10.34 0.17
CA ALA A 117 20.75 -11.44 0.98
C ALA A 117 22.29 -11.55 0.91
N ASN A 118 22.90 -11.02 -0.16
CA ASN A 118 24.35 -11.05 -0.39
C ASN A 118 25.04 -9.69 -0.16
N SER A 119 24.37 -8.73 0.47
CA SER A 119 24.91 -7.39 0.76
C SER A 119 24.65 -6.99 2.20
N ASP A 120 25.28 -5.89 2.66
CA ASP A 120 25.08 -5.42 4.03
C ASP A 120 23.62 -5.02 4.28
N PRO A 121 23.06 -5.28 5.48
CA PRO A 121 21.69 -4.91 5.82
C PRO A 121 21.38 -3.43 5.56
N GLN A 122 20.27 -3.19 4.90
CA GLN A 122 19.76 -1.87 4.55
C GLN A 122 18.40 -1.62 5.21
N PRO A 123 18.00 -0.36 5.45
CA PRO A 123 16.74 -0.03 6.10
C PRO A 123 15.54 -0.10 5.13
N ASP A 124 15.40 -1.22 4.42
CA ASP A 124 14.30 -1.49 3.47
C ASP A 124 13.68 -2.88 3.68
N LEU A 125 12.45 -3.05 3.20
CA LEU A 125 11.63 -4.25 3.38
C LEU A 125 12.30 -5.50 2.81
N LEU A 126 12.93 -5.40 1.63
CA LEU A 126 13.58 -6.55 1.01
C LEU A 126 14.79 -7.00 1.84
N SER A 127 15.59 -6.07 2.33
CA SER A 127 16.72 -6.36 3.21
C SER A 127 16.27 -6.93 4.55
N MET A 128 15.20 -6.38 5.16
CA MET A 128 14.64 -6.93 6.40
C MET A 128 14.19 -8.38 6.23
N LEU A 129 13.52 -8.70 5.11
CA LEU A 129 13.06 -10.06 4.82
C LEU A 129 14.23 -11.00 4.50
N ALA A 130 15.25 -10.53 3.78
CA ALA A 130 16.41 -11.33 3.38
C ALA A 130 17.33 -11.69 4.56
N HIS A 131 17.44 -10.82 5.57
CA HIS A 131 18.35 -11.02 6.70
C HIS A 131 17.71 -11.65 7.94
N SER A 132 16.38 -11.67 8.03
CA SER A 132 15.68 -12.28 9.17
C SER A 132 15.63 -13.81 9.06
N GLU A 133 16.01 -14.50 10.13
CA GLU A 133 15.98 -15.97 10.19
C GLU A 133 14.58 -16.56 9.94
N ASN A 134 13.55 -15.78 10.25
CA ASN A 134 12.15 -16.19 10.12
C ASN A 134 11.61 -16.09 8.68
N THR A 135 12.30 -15.35 7.81
CA THR A 135 11.80 -15.01 6.47
C THR A 135 12.81 -15.28 5.35
N ARG A 136 14.09 -15.45 5.66
CA ARG A 136 15.15 -15.70 4.66
C ARG A 136 14.97 -17.00 3.87
N ASN A 137 14.23 -17.96 4.43
CA ASN A 137 13.99 -19.28 3.85
C ASN A 137 12.50 -19.51 3.49
N MET A 138 11.75 -18.44 3.18
CA MET A 138 10.36 -18.57 2.73
C MET A 138 10.28 -19.40 1.44
N SER A 139 9.18 -20.15 1.27
CA SER A 139 8.91 -20.77 -0.03
C SER A 139 8.66 -19.68 -1.08
N PRO A 140 8.90 -19.97 -2.38
CA PRO A 140 8.63 -19.01 -3.45
C PRO A 140 7.18 -18.48 -3.44
N GLU A 141 6.21 -19.34 -3.13
CA GLU A 141 4.78 -18.99 -3.03
C GLU A 141 4.51 -18.01 -1.88
N GLU A 142 5.13 -18.25 -0.72
CA GLU A 142 4.98 -17.40 0.45
C GLU A 142 5.67 -16.05 0.27
N PHE A 143 6.86 -16.06 -0.32
CA PHE A 143 7.56 -14.84 -0.73
C PHE A 143 6.69 -14.03 -1.70
N MET A 144 6.11 -14.67 -2.72
CA MET A 144 5.23 -13.99 -3.68
C MET A 144 4.02 -13.36 -3.01
N GLY A 145 3.33 -14.12 -2.15
CA GLY A 145 2.16 -13.63 -1.42
C GLY A 145 2.49 -12.42 -0.55
N ASN A 146 3.66 -12.41 0.09
CA ASN A 146 4.15 -11.27 0.88
C ASN A 146 4.52 -10.07 0.00
N MET A 147 5.15 -10.28 -1.17
CA MET A 147 5.47 -9.20 -2.10
C MET A 147 4.21 -8.51 -2.62
N VAL A 148 3.22 -9.30 -3.05
CA VAL A 148 1.92 -8.78 -3.49
C VAL A 148 1.23 -8.00 -2.35
N LEU A 149 1.20 -8.56 -1.13
CA LEU A 149 0.62 -7.88 0.03
C LEU A 149 1.26 -6.51 0.30
N LEU A 150 2.60 -6.45 0.26
CA LEU A 150 3.34 -5.23 0.57
C LEU A 150 3.26 -4.20 -0.57
N ILE A 151 3.26 -4.64 -1.83
CA ILE A 151 3.09 -3.75 -3.00
C ILE A 151 1.71 -3.10 -2.98
N VAL A 152 0.64 -3.89 -2.87
CA VAL A 152 -0.74 -3.38 -2.86
C VAL A 152 -1.00 -2.55 -1.60
N GLY A 153 -0.65 -3.11 -0.43
CA GLY A 153 -0.92 -2.47 0.86
C GLY A 153 -0.16 -1.16 1.06
N GLY A 154 1.08 -1.08 0.56
CA GLY A 154 1.96 0.09 0.73
C GLY A 154 1.70 1.24 -0.25
N ASN A 155 0.83 1.06 -1.25
CA ASN A 155 0.61 2.04 -2.31
C ASN A 155 -0.86 2.43 -2.44
N ASP A 156 -1.72 1.45 -2.74
CA ASP A 156 -3.08 1.71 -3.22
C ASP A 156 -3.96 2.43 -2.18
N THR A 157 -3.85 2.03 -0.91
CA THR A 157 -4.62 2.64 0.18
C THR A 157 -4.27 4.12 0.39
N THR A 158 -2.98 4.48 0.32
CA THR A 158 -2.53 5.87 0.48
C THR A 158 -2.87 6.69 -0.76
N ARG A 159 -2.75 6.09 -1.95
CA ARG A 159 -3.14 6.70 -3.23
C ARG A 159 -4.60 7.12 -3.23
N ASN A 160 -5.49 6.22 -2.78
CA ASN A 160 -6.92 6.52 -2.67
C ASN A 160 -7.21 7.60 -1.61
N SER A 161 -6.52 7.60 -0.47
CA SER A 161 -6.63 8.68 0.52
C SER A 161 -6.23 10.05 -0.03
N MET A 162 -5.15 10.13 -0.83
CA MET A 162 -4.70 11.39 -1.44
C MET A 162 -5.71 11.93 -2.46
N SER A 163 -6.26 11.05 -3.29
CA SER A 163 -7.28 11.43 -4.28
C SER A 163 -8.60 11.82 -3.63
N GLY A 164 -9.05 11.01 -2.66
CA GLY A 164 -10.25 11.26 -1.87
C GLY A 164 -10.20 12.52 -1.04
N GLY A 165 -9.05 12.78 -0.42
CA GLY A 165 -8.83 13.99 0.37
C GLY A 165 -8.95 15.26 -0.47
N LEU A 166 -8.42 15.27 -1.69
CA LEU A 166 -8.60 16.41 -2.59
C LEU A 166 -10.08 16.59 -2.96
N LEU A 167 -10.77 15.50 -3.32
CA LEU A 167 -12.19 15.55 -3.64
C LEU A 167 -13.01 16.11 -2.48
N ALA A 168 -12.78 15.59 -1.26
CA ALA A 168 -13.46 16.04 -0.05
C ALA A 168 -13.23 17.54 0.23
N LEU A 169 -12.00 18.02 0.10
CA LEU A 169 -11.68 19.44 0.29
C LEU A 169 -12.33 20.32 -0.78
N ASN A 170 -12.43 19.83 -2.02
CA ASN A 170 -13.10 20.53 -3.11
C ASN A 170 -14.63 20.59 -2.91
N GLU A 171 -15.24 19.50 -2.46
CA GLU A 171 -16.68 19.42 -2.17
C GLU A 171 -17.07 20.18 -0.89
N ASN A 172 -16.11 20.41 0.02
CA ASN A 172 -16.32 21.09 1.30
C ASN A 172 -15.39 22.32 1.44
N PRO A 173 -15.60 23.39 0.64
CA PRO A 173 -14.69 24.53 0.58
C PRO A 173 -14.58 25.34 1.89
N GLU A 174 -15.58 25.24 2.77
CA GLU A 174 -15.52 25.81 4.13
C GLU A 174 -14.44 25.12 4.98
N GLU A 175 -14.37 23.79 4.94
CA GLU A 175 -13.36 23.02 5.68
C GLU A 175 -11.96 23.24 5.09
N TYR A 176 -11.85 23.38 3.76
CA TYR A 176 -10.59 23.78 3.13
C TYR A 176 -10.13 25.18 3.59
N ARG A 177 -11.04 26.17 3.62
CA ARG A 177 -10.71 27.51 4.14
C ARG A 177 -10.30 27.50 5.60
N LYS A 178 -10.98 26.70 6.43
CA LYS A 178 -10.64 26.51 7.83
C LYS A 178 -9.25 25.91 8.00
N LEU A 179 -8.90 24.89 7.20
CA LEU A 179 -7.56 24.30 7.18
C LEU A 179 -6.48 25.30 6.76
N CYS A 180 -6.74 26.12 5.73
CA CYS A 180 -5.79 27.15 5.30
C CYS A 180 -5.57 28.22 6.37
N ALA A 181 -6.62 28.55 7.15
CA ALA A 181 -6.53 29.51 8.25
C ALA A 181 -5.82 28.93 9.48
N ASP A 182 -5.92 27.61 9.70
CA ASP A 182 -5.33 26.93 10.84
C ASP A 182 -4.72 25.55 10.46
N PRO A 183 -3.42 25.51 10.09
CA PRO A 183 -2.73 24.26 9.79
C PRO A 183 -2.58 23.30 10.97
N THR A 184 -2.87 23.71 12.21
CA THR A 184 -2.84 22.80 13.36
C THR A 184 -3.93 21.72 13.27
N LEU A 185 -4.89 21.88 12.37
CA LEU A 185 -5.95 20.91 12.06
C LEU A 185 -5.51 19.73 11.16
N ILE A 186 -4.29 19.76 10.60
CA ILE A 186 -3.79 18.70 9.69
C ILE A 186 -3.92 17.29 10.30
N PRO A 187 -3.53 17.03 11.57
CA PRO A 187 -3.66 15.68 12.16
C PRO A 187 -5.11 15.17 12.19
N SER A 188 -6.07 16.04 12.53
CA SER A 188 -7.50 15.69 12.49
C SER A 188 -8.00 15.50 11.07
N MET A 189 -7.58 16.36 10.12
CA MET A 189 -7.93 16.24 8.71
C MET A 189 -7.44 14.92 8.12
N VAL A 190 -6.21 14.48 8.40
CA VAL A 190 -5.69 13.19 7.91
C VAL A 190 -6.56 12.04 8.40
N SER A 191 -6.94 12.05 9.68
CA SER A 191 -7.82 11.01 10.25
C SER A 191 -9.21 11.03 9.58
N GLU A 192 -9.76 12.23 9.36
CA GLU A 192 -11.07 12.40 8.74
C GLU A 192 -11.09 12.04 7.26
N ILE A 193 -10.02 12.34 6.50
CA ILE A 193 -9.88 11.90 5.11
C ILE A 193 -9.90 10.37 5.02
N ILE A 194 -9.16 9.67 5.90
CA ILE A 194 -9.13 8.21 5.91
C ILE A 194 -10.51 7.64 6.23
N ARG A 195 -11.23 8.24 7.20
CA ARG A 195 -12.59 7.85 7.56
C ARG A 195 -13.56 8.10 6.41
N TRP A 196 -13.56 9.29 5.83
CA TRP A 196 -14.48 9.69 4.76
C TRP A 196 -14.26 8.90 3.48
N GLN A 197 -12.99 8.76 3.04
CA GLN A 197 -12.66 8.02 1.82
C GLN A 197 -12.83 6.52 2.01
N THR A 198 -12.57 5.99 3.21
CA THR A 198 -12.50 4.54 3.50
C THR A 198 -11.78 3.76 2.39
N PRO A 199 -10.45 3.94 2.21
CA PRO A 199 -9.71 3.36 1.08
C PRO A 199 -9.82 1.84 0.93
N LEU A 200 -10.19 1.14 2.00
CA LEU A 200 -10.54 -0.28 1.98
C LEU A 200 -11.99 -0.45 2.42
N ALA A 201 -12.88 -0.70 1.47
CA ALA A 201 -14.32 -0.81 1.73
C ALA A 201 -14.69 -2.00 2.62
N HIS A 202 -13.95 -3.11 2.53
CA HIS A 202 -14.20 -4.29 3.37
C HIS A 202 -12.98 -5.17 3.56
N MET A 203 -13.05 -6.03 4.58
CA MET A 203 -12.16 -7.18 4.78
C MET A 203 -12.97 -8.42 5.13
N ARG A 204 -12.44 -9.60 4.83
CA ARG A 204 -13.17 -10.87 4.95
C ARG A 204 -12.52 -11.84 5.94
N ARG A 205 -13.33 -12.66 6.61
CA ARG A 205 -12.96 -13.76 7.52
C ARG A 205 -13.71 -15.05 7.15
N THR A 206 -13.19 -16.21 7.54
CA THR A 206 -13.87 -17.52 7.41
C THR A 206 -14.27 -17.96 8.81
N ALA A 207 -15.51 -18.37 9.00
CA ALA A 207 -15.93 -19.04 10.22
C ALA A 207 -15.23 -20.40 10.36
N LEU A 208 -14.49 -20.64 11.44
CA LEU A 208 -13.83 -21.93 11.69
C LEU A 208 -14.78 -22.97 12.33
N GLU A 209 -15.86 -22.49 12.93
CA GLU A 209 -16.91 -23.27 13.57
C GLU A 209 -18.26 -22.52 13.44
N ASP A 210 -19.36 -23.20 13.77
CA ASP A 210 -20.66 -22.57 13.88
C ASP A 210 -20.65 -21.58 15.06
N PHE A 211 -21.13 -20.35 14.85
CA PHE A 211 -21.20 -19.34 15.92
C PHE A 211 -22.38 -18.38 15.73
N GLU A 212 -22.81 -17.73 16.81
CA GLU A 212 -23.85 -16.71 16.79
C GLU A 212 -23.23 -15.31 16.85
N LEU A 213 -23.66 -14.40 15.96
CA LEU A 213 -23.26 -12.99 15.96
C LEU A 213 -24.47 -12.09 15.71
N GLY A 214 -24.75 -11.17 16.62
CA GLY A 214 -25.90 -10.25 16.48
C GLY A 214 -27.25 -10.97 16.34
N GLY A 215 -27.42 -12.12 17.01
CA GLY A 215 -28.64 -12.94 16.92
C GLY A 215 -28.78 -13.74 15.62
N LYS A 216 -27.73 -13.83 14.80
CA LYS A 216 -27.71 -14.60 13.55
C LYS A 216 -26.72 -15.76 13.65
N GLN A 217 -27.15 -16.92 13.16
CA GLN A 217 -26.29 -18.08 13.07
C GLN A 217 -25.40 -18.01 11.83
N ILE A 218 -24.10 -18.13 12.05
CA ILE A 218 -23.06 -18.25 11.03
C ILE A 218 -22.52 -19.67 11.08
N LYS A 219 -22.42 -20.32 9.92
CA LYS A 219 -21.99 -21.71 9.81
C LYS A 219 -20.50 -21.81 9.57
N LYS A 220 -19.89 -22.91 10.04
CA LYS A 220 -18.52 -23.27 9.71
C LYS A 220 -18.30 -23.20 8.19
N GLY A 221 -17.26 -22.47 7.78
CA GLY A 221 -16.92 -22.26 6.38
C GLY A 221 -17.52 -20.99 5.75
N ASP A 222 -18.50 -20.35 6.40
CA ASP A 222 -19.10 -19.12 5.89
C ASP A 222 -18.05 -18.00 5.75
N LYS A 223 -18.20 -17.21 4.69
CA LYS A 223 -17.46 -15.98 4.50
C LYS A 223 -18.17 -14.86 5.26
N VAL A 224 -17.46 -14.27 6.22
CA VAL A 224 -17.93 -13.11 6.99
C VAL A 224 -17.22 -11.87 6.48
N VAL A 225 -17.97 -10.91 5.95
CA VAL A 225 -17.43 -9.66 5.37
C VAL A 225 -17.71 -8.50 6.31
N MET A 226 -16.66 -7.82 6.74
CA MET A 226 -16.74 -6.60 7.54
C MET A 226 -16.68 -5.42 6.57
N TRP A 227 -17.82 -4.79 6.32
CA TRP A 227 -17.92 -3.57 5.53
C TRP A 227 -17.49 -2.38 6.39
N TYR A 228 -16.32 -1.83 6.10
CA TYR A 228 -15.79 -0.64 6.77
C TYR A 228 -16.36 0.64 6.20
N VAL A 229 -16.77 0.61 4.92
CA VAL A 229 -17.47 1.72 4.29
C VAL A 229 -18.81 1.92 5.01
N SER A 230 -18.92 3.03 5.74
CA SER A 230 -20.06 3.37 6.59
C SER A 230 -20.30 4.87 6.64
#